data_AF-A0A6N6JUZ9-F1
#
_entry.id   AF-A0A6N6JUZ9-F1
#
_cell.length_a   1.000
_cell.length_b   1.000
_cell.length_c   1.000
_cell.angle_alpha   90.00
_cell.angle_beta   90.00
_cell.angle_gamma   90.00
#
_symmetry.space_group_name_H-M   'P 1'
#
loop_
_entity.id
_entity.type
_entity.pdbx_description
1 polymer ?
#
loop_
_entity_poly.entity_id
_entity_poly.type
_entity_poly.pdbx_seq_one_letter_code
_entity_poly.pdbx_strand_id
1 'polypeptide(L)'
;MPRLSHFGVLFFGIALCLVGVLSLLYRPARETPSTPALNHDATPRELTAADLPSNVAAVKELGEKLVRDFKCNYCHRTDITARPEHPRANCQYCHQNARPLIPDHLAPPLEHIAARRPGAWLRRYLRYPYPIRIHESSRMPDLGLSDFEVEVAARYLESLAQVSLHPLNLSGPAREAAPDAARMEQAEALVKRFTCRVCHQVGESKPDFLENPAVLTTNPQAIFAPDLGQTFNRVRPGWLAPAIKQPSHWMPWSGMPDNAAMTDAEAELLAWWVMNCVPSPRPTVSFAEQVKPILFMRCTSCHYGPQPNPPMSANPEGGAGWLNTWTKKPRRLSFHGDTSVEVYENMMKGSLDDLGRRRAVVIPYAVNSPLLMHLNGGKHPVMPYGKNPLPQEEYRIIESWILSGARGPRLQSGVEVAPPIEFESR
;
A
#
# COMPACT_ATOMS: atom_id res chain seq x y z
N MET A 1 -6.07 -37.22 -78.67
CA MET A 1 -6.09 -36.38 -77.45
C MET A 1 -5.70 -37.26 -76.26
N PRO A 2 -4.60 -36.98 -75.54
CA PRO A 2 -4.19 -37.82 -74.42
C PRO A 2 -5.05 -37.51 -73.18
N ARG A 3 -5.49 -38.57 -72.49
CA ARG A 3 -6.21 -38.50 -71.22
C ARG A 3 -5.22 -38.20 -70.10
N LEU A 4 -5.34 -37.02 -69.49
CA LEU A 4 -4.69 -36.68 -68.22
C LEU A 4 -5.23 -37.61 -67.13
N SER A 5 -4.33 -38.27 -66.41
CA SER A 5 -4.67 -39.17 -65.30
C SER A 5 -5.27 -38.38 -64.14
N HIS A 6 -6.29 -38.95 -63.50
CA HIS A 6 -7.00 -38.34 -62.36
C HIS A 6 -6.08 -38.03 -61.16
N PHE A 7 -4.89 -38.62 -61.11
CA PHE A 7 -3.87 -38.31 -60.10
C PHE A 7 -3.25 -36.90 -60.25
N GLY A 8 -3.16 -36.37 -61.48
CA GLY A 8 -2.58 -35.03 -61.71
C GLY A 8 -3.48 -33.89 -61.24
N VAL A 9 -4.80 -34.08 -61.25
CA VAL A 9 -5.78 -33.05 -60.87
C VAL A 9 -5.86 -32.88 -59.35
N LEU A 10 -5.67 -33.96 -58.57
CA LEU A 10 -5.72 -33.92 -57.12
C LEU A 10 -4.47 -33.24 -56.50
N PHE A 11 -3.28 -33.48 -57.07
CA PHE A 11 -2.05 -32.83 -56.63
C PHE A 11 -2.01 -31.34 -56.97
N PHE A 12 -2.58 -30.94 -58.12
CA PHE A 12 -2.69 -29.51 -58.48
C PHE A 12 -3.66 -28.76 -57.56
N GLY A 13 -4.77 -29.39 -57.15
CA GLY A 13 -5.73 -28.80 -56.23
C GLY A 13 -5.17 -28.55 -54.82
N ILE A 14 -4.38 -29.48 -54.29
CA ILE A 14 -3.75 -29.35 -52.96
C ILE A 14 -2.64 -28.28 -52.98
N ALA A 15 -1.87 -28.18 -54.07
CA ALA A 15 -0.84 -27.14 -54.23
C ALA A 15 -1.44 -25.73 -54.30
N LEU A 16 -2.58 -25.55 -54.99
CA LEU A 16 -3.29 -24.26 -55.06
C LEU A 16 -3.89 -23.83 -53.71
N CYS A 17 -4.40 -24.77 -52.91
CA CYS A 17 -4.86 -24.48 -51.54
C CYS A 17 -3.71 -24.08 -50.60
N LEU A 18 -2.54 -24.70 -50.70
CA LEU A 18 -1.37 -24.36 -49.88
C LEU A 18 -0.80 -22.97 -50.23
N VAL A 19 -0.77 -22.60 -51.52
CA VAL A 19 -0.33 -21.25 -51.96
C VAL A 19 -1.34 -20.17 -51.52
N GLY A 20 -2.64 -20.46 -51.54
CA GLY A 20 -3.68 -19.54 -51.04
C GLY A 20 -3.61 -19.30 -49.53
N VAL A 21 -3.33 -20.34 -48.74
CA VAL A 21 -3.15 -20.22 -47.28
C VAL A 21 -1.83 -19.51 -46.92
N LEU A 22 -0.74 -19.78 -47.64
CA LEU A 22 0.53 -19.06 -47.47
C LEU A 22 0.42 -17.58 -47.86
N SER A 23 -0.39 -17.22 -48.87
CA SER A 23 -0.62 -15.83 -49.28
C SER A 23 -1.52 -15.06 -48.30
N LEU A 24 -2.38 -15.74 -47.53
CA LEU A 24 -3.17 -15.12 -46.45
C LEU A 24 -2.35 -14.92 -45.17
N LEU A 25 -1.31 -15.73 -44.96
CA LEU A 25 -0.37 -15.61 -43.84
C LEU A 25 0.78 -14.64 -44.13
N TYR A 26 1.06 -14.34 -45.40
CA TYR A 26 2.11 -13.41 -45.83
C TYR A 26 1.51 -12.11 -46.39
N ARG A 27 1.04 -11.24 -45.51
CA ARG A 27 0.66 -9.88 -45.87
C ARG A 27 1.93 -9.01 -45.80
N PRO A 28 2.49 -8.51 -46.92
CA PRO A 28 3.65 -7.64 -46.85
C PRO A 28 3.27 -6.37 -46.10
N ALA A 29 4.11 -5.96 -45.15
CA ALA A 29 3.94 -4.72 -44.42
C ALA A 29 3.84 -3.56 -45.43
N ARG A 30 2.76 -2.78 -45.37
CA ARG A 30 2.70 -1.50 -46.06
C ARG A 30 3.75 -0.59 -45.45
N GLU A 31 4.77 -0.25 -46.23
CA GLU A 31 5.69 0.83 -45.90
C GLU A 31 4.89 2.13 -45.80
N THR A 32 4.72 2.63 -44.58
CA THR A 32 4.31 4.02 -44.34
C THR A 32 5.52 4.94 -44.49
N PRO A 33 5.34 6.19 -44.96
CA PRO A 33 6.44 7.13 -45.15
C PRO A 33 7.23 7.32 -43.85
N SER A 34 8.55 7.15 -43.96
CA SER A 34 9.51 7.22 -42.87
C SER A 34 9.47 8.58 -42.17
N THR A 35 8.87 8.61 -40.97
CA THR A 35 9.19 9.58 -39.92
C THR A 35 10.55 9.20 -39.33
N PRO A 36 11.39 10.16 -38.92
CA PRO A 36 12.76 9.87 -38.48
C PRO A 36 12.74 8.92 -37.28
N ALA A 37 13.49 7.83 -37.39
CA ALA A 37 13.52 6.76 -36.40
C ALA A 37 13.98 7.29 -35.04
N LEU A 38 13.05 7.39 -34.09
CA LEU A 38 13.37 7.44 -32.67
C LEU A 38 13.78 6.02 -32.27
N ASN A 39 15.00 5.85 -31.75
CA ASN A 39 15.52 4.58 -31.26
C ASN A 39 14.53 3.91 -30.30
N HIS A 40 13.86 2.85 -30.77
CA HIS A 40 12.93 2.04 -29.96
C HIS A 40 13.61 0.91 -29.16
N ASP A 41 14.93 0.76 -29.30
CA ASP A 41 15.73 -0.28 -28.61
C ASP A 41 16.30 0.14 -27.25
N ALA A 42 16.09 1.38 -26.81
CA ALA A 42 16.34 1.73 -25.42
C ALA A 42 15.13 1.30 -24.60
N THR A 43 15.27 0.28 -23.74
CA THR A 43 14.33 0.06 -22.64
C THR A 43 14.11 1.40 -21.95
N PRO A 44 12.86 1.92 -21.83
CA PRO A 44 12.63 3.21 -21.23
C PRO A 44 13.32 3.27 -19.87
N ARG A 45 14.24 4.22 -19.69
CA ARG A 45 14.93 4.41 -18.42
C ARG A 45 13.87 4.60 -17.34
N GLU A 46 13.92 3.78 -16.29
CA GLU A 46 13.04 3.95 -15.13
C GLU A 46 13.33 5.32 -14.50
N LEU A 47 12.33 6.19 -14.47
CA LEU A 47 12.44 7.49 -13.82
C LEU A 47 12.58 7.30 -12.32
N THR A 48 13.43 8.10 -11.70
CA THR A 48 13.71 8.10 -10.26
C THR A 48 13.31 9.43 -9.66
N ALA A 49 13.26 9.52 -8.33
CA ALA A 49 13.01 10.80 -7.66
C ALA A 49 14.02 11.92 -8.05
N ALA A 50 15.22 11.58 -8.54
CA ALA A 50 16.19 12.56 -9.02
C ALA A 50 15.77 13.21 -10.35
N ASP A 51 14.85 12.59 -11.09
CA ASP A 51 14.34 13.09 -12.37
C ASP A 51 13.15 14.04 -12.20
N LEU A 52 12.75 14.35 -10.96
CA LEU A 52 11.65 15.26 -10.69
C LEU A 52 11.99 16.69 -11.12
N PRO A 53 11.04 17.38 -11.77
CA PRO A 53 11.18 18.80 -12.01
C PRO A 53 11.38 19.55 -10.69
N SER A 54 12.34 20.48 -10.67
CA SER A 54 12.54 21.40 -9.54
C SER A 54 11.42 22.44 -9.43
N ASN A 55 10.70 22.70 -10.53
CA ASN A 55 9.58 23.65 -10.58
C ASN A 55 8.28 23.02 -10.09
N VAL A 56 7.65 23.65 -9.09
CA VAL A 56 6.35 23.26 -8.50
C VAL A 56 5.24 23.19 -9.55
N ALA A 57 5.22 24.08 -10.55
CA ALA A 57 4.20 24.06 -11.60
C ALA A 57 4.27 22.80 -12.47
N ALA A 58 5.50 22.36 -12.81
CA ALA A 58 5.70 21.14 -13.57
C ALA A 58 5.34 19.88 -12.76
N VAL A 59 5.63 19.87 -11.45
CA VAL A 59 5.19 18.80 -10.54
C VAL A 59 3.67 18.76 -10.44
N LYS A 60 3.00 19.91 -10.40
CA LYS A 60 1.53 20.01 -10.41
C LYS A 60 0.95 19.41 -11.69
N GLU A 61 1.46 19.78 -12.86
CA GLU A 61 1.01 19.25 -14.14
C GLU A 61 1.18 17.72 -14.24
N LEU A 62 2.34 17.19 -13.80
CA LEU A 62 2.58 15.75 -13.71
C LEU A 62 1.58 15.08 -12.73
N GLY A 63 1.34 15.68 -11.57
CA GLY A 63 0.38 15.16 -10.59
C GLY A 63 -1.05 15.10 -11.13
N GLU A 64 -1.51 16.15 -11.80
CA GLU A 64 -2.82 16.17 -12.45
C GLU A 64 -2.92 15.13 -13.56
N LYS A 65 -1.83 14.92 -14.32
CA LYS A 65 -1.75 13.84 -15.32
C LYS A 65 -1.89 12.47 -14.65
N LEU A 66 -1.22 12.22 -13.54
CA LEU A 66 -1.36 10.95 -12.79
C LEU A 66 -2.79 10.74 -12.29
N VAL A 67 -3.44 11.77 -11.76
CA VAL A 67 -4.85 11.67 -11.34
C VAL A 67 -5.75 11.22 -12.49
N ARG A 68 -5.52 11.74 -13.71
CA ARG A 68 -6.25 11.34 -14.91
C ARG A 68 -5.90 9.92 -15.37
N ASP A 69 -4.63 9.59 -15.46
CA ASP A 69 -4.14 8.31 -15.98
C ASP A 69 -4.56 7.14 -15.09
N PHE A 70 -4.42 7.30 -13.77
CA PHE A 70 -4.81 6.30 -12.77
C PHE A 70 -6.27 6.44 -12.32
N LYS A 71 -6.99 7.43 -12.86
CA LYS A 71 -8.43 7.66 -12.63
C LYS A 71 -8.76 7.79 -11.13
N CYS A 72 -7.92 8.50 -10.38
CA CYS A 72 -8.09 8.66 -8.93
C CYS A 72 -9.44 9.32 -8.59
N ASN A 73 -9.94 10.18 -9.48
CA ASN A 73 -11.21 10.87 -9.34
C ASN A 73 -12.46 9.99 -9.53
N TYR A 74 -12.30 8.69 -9.81
CA TYR A 74 -13.38 7.71 -9.72
C TYR A 74 -13.81 7.42 -8.29
N CYS A 75 -12.85 7.37 -7.37
CA CYS A 75 -13.12 7.07 -5.97
C CYS A 75 -13.03 8.32 -5.10
N HIS A 76 -12.10 9.21 -5.42
CA HIS A 76 -11.83 10.41 -4.67
C HIS A 76 -12.52 11.63 -5.29
N ARG A 77 -12.92 12.58 -4.45
CA ARG A 77 -13.17 13.95 -4.92
C ARG A 77 -11.84 14.63 -5.22
N THR A 78 -11.79 15.30 -6.36
CA THR A 78 -10.68 16.13 -6.84
C THR A 78 -11.25 17.35 -7.55
N ASP A 79 -10.49 18.45 -7.57
CA ASP A 79 -10.76 19.64 -8.39
C ASP A 79 -10.68 19.37 -9.90
N ILE A 80 -10.05 18.26 -10.29
CA ILE A 80 -10.05 17.74 -11.67
C ILE A 80 -11.43 17.15 -12.00
N THR A 81 -12.30 17.97 -12.57
CA THR A 81 -13.73 17.71 -12.83
C THR A 81 -14.03 16.70 -13.94
N ALA A 82 -13.05 16.37 -14.79
CA ALA A 82 -13.23 15.40 -15.87
C ALA A 82 -13.39 13.99 -15.29
N ARG A 83 -14.62 13.53 -15.02
CA ARG A 83 -14.91 12.11 -14.75
C ARG A 83 -14.78 11.34 -16.07
N PRO A 84 -13.72 10.54 -16.32
CA PRO A 84 -13.67 9.78 -17.56
C PRO A 84 -14.83 8.78 -17.61
N GLU A 85 -15.44 8.57 -18.78
CA GLU A 85 -16.53 7.59 -18.93
C GLU A 85 -16.10 6.21 -18.39
N HIS A 86 -16.96 5.62 -17.55
CA HIS A 86 -16.69 4.33 -16.94
C HIS A 86 -16.76 3.23 -18.03
N PRO A 87 -15.68 2.49 -18.32
CA PRO A 87 -15.61 1.66 -19.54
C PRO A 87 -16.49 0.40 -19.51
N ARG A 88 -17.28 0.16 -18.45
CA ARG A 88 -18.19 -1.00 -18.33
C ARG A 88 -19.41 -0.64 -17.49
N ALA A 89 -20.60 -1.03 -17.95
CA ALA A 89 -21.86 -0.91 -17.19
C ALA A 89 -21.96 -1.90 -15.99
N ASN A 90 -20.97 -2.77 -15.81
CA ASN A 90 -21.00 -3.86 -14.81
C ASN A 90 -20.03 -3.56 -13.65
N CYS A 91 -20.48 -2.71 -12.72
CA CYS A 91 -19.71 -2.12 -11.62
C CYS A 91 -20.20 -2.61 -10.25
N GLN A 92 -20.28 -3.91 -10.04
CA GLN A 92 -20.94 -4.45 -8.85
C GLN A 92 -20.31 -3.97 -7.53
N TYR A 93 -19.00 -3.78 -7.43
CA TYR A 93 -18.41 -3.36 -6.16
C TYR A 93 -18.72 -1.90 -5.76
N CYS A 94 -18.77 -0.99 -6.73
CA CYS A 94 -19.13 0.41 -6.47
C CYS A 94 -20.65 0.63 -6.44
N HIS A 95 -21.44 -0.18 -7.16
CA HIS A 95 -22.90 -0.04 -7.27
C HIS A 95 -23.71 -0.94 -6.32
N GLN A 96 -23.20 -2.12 -5.91
CA GLN A 96 -23.82 -2.93 -4.84
C GLN A 96 -23.51 -2.35 -3.46
N ASN A 97 -22.33 -1.72 -3.31
CA ASN A 97 -22.01 -0.96 -2.10
C ASN A 97 -22.51 0.48 -2.18
N ALA A 98 -23.24 0.90 -3.22
CA ALA A 98 -24.07 2.11 -3.15
C ALA A 98 -25.25 1.85 -2.19
N ARG A 99 -24.92 1.58 -0.91
CA ARG A 99 -25.86 1.69 0.18
C ARG A 99 -26.35 3.14 0.17
N PRO A 100 -27.61 3.42 0.53
CA PRO A 100 -28.17 4.78 0.60
C PRO A 100 -27.42 5.78 1.51
N LEU A 101 -26.30 5.34 2.11
CA LEU A 101 -25.61 5.90 3.27
C LEU A 101 -24.12 6.13 3.02
N ILE A 102 -23.60 5.80 1.81
CA ILE A 102 -22.24 6.16 1.44
C ILE A 102 -22.25 7.61 0.96
N PRO A 103 -21.33 8.48 1.43
CA PRO A 103 -21.14 9.81 0.84
C PRO A 103 -21.06 9.72 -0.69
N ASP A 104 -21.34 10.82 -1.41
CA ASP A 104 -21.26 10.87 -2.89
C ASP A 104 -19.92 10.38 -3.51
N HIS A 105 -18.92 10.05 -2.67
CA HIS A 105 -17.63 9.46 -3.02
C HIS A 105 -17.27 8.29 -2.08
N LEU A 106 -16.71 7.22 -2.66
CA LEU A 106 -16.25 6.02 -1.94
C LEU A 106 -14.99 6.27 -1.09
N ALA A 107 -14.22 7.31 -1.42
CA ALA A 107 -12.97 7.65 -0.74
C ALA A 107 -12.95 9.13 -0.29
N PRO A 108 -12.11 9.47 0.72
CA PRO A 108 -11.97 10.87 1.15
C PRO A 108 -11.51 11.78 0.00
N PRO A 109 -11.92 13.06 -0.01
CA PRO A 109 -11.35 14.06 -0.91
C PRO A 109 -9.83 14.10 -0.79
N LEU A 110 -9.17 14.32 -1.93
CA LEU A 110 -7.72 14.52 -1.99
C LEU A 110 -7.34 15.97 -1.72
N GLU A 111 -8.28 16.91 -1.91
CA GLU A 111 -8.10 18.29 -1.49
C GLU A 111 -7.78 18.30 0.01
N HIS A 112 -6.65 18.89 0.36
CA HIS A 112 -6.20 19.04 1.76
C HIS A 112 -5.81 17.74 2.46
N ILE A 113 -5.67 16.61 1.77
CA ILE A 113 -5.29 15.35 2.42
C ILE A 113 -3.96 15.45 3.16
N ALA A 114 -3.00 16.20 2.62
CA ALA A 114 -1.69 16.42 3.24
C ALA A 114 -1.72 17.35 4.47
N ALA A 115 -2.83 18.07 4.70
CA ALA A 115 -3.03 18.82 5.94
C ALA A 115 -3.21 17.91 7.16
N ARG A 116 -3.75 16.70 6.94
CA ARG A 116 -3.92 15.67 7.96
C ARG A 116 -2.85 14.59 7.90
N ARG A 117 -2.36 14.26 6.70
CA ARG A 117 -1.47 13.14 6.45
C ARG A 117 -0.03 13.62 6.25
N PRO A 118 0.97 13.08 6.99
CA PRO A 118 2.37 13.38 6.73
C PRO A 118 2.79 12.90 5.33
N GLY A 119 3.69 13.62 4.67
CA GLY A 119 4.23 13.23 3.36
C GLY A 119 4.79 11.81 3.32
N ALA A 120 5.56 11.45 4.34
CA ALA A 120 6.14 10.11 4.45
C ALA A 120 5.05 9.01 4.53
N TRP A 121 3.89 9.33 5.10
CA TRP A 121 2.74 8.43 5.07
C TRP A 121 2.10 8.38 3.68
N LEU A 122 1.92 9.53 3.01
CA LEU A 122 1.35 9.58 1.66
C LEU A 122 2.16 8.72 0.69
N ARG A 123 3.49 8.88 0.67
CA ARG A 123 4.40 8.09 -0.16
C ARG A 123 4.25 6.60 0.10
N ARG A 124 4.29 6.20 1.39
CA ARG A 124 4.14 4.79 1.79
C ARG A 124 2.77 4.21 1.41
N TYR A 125 1.69 4.97 1.60
CA TYR A 125 0.33 4.52 1.33
C TYR A 125 0.01 4.47 -0.16
N LEU A 126 0.48 5.45 -0.95
CA LEU A 126 0.36 5.45 -2.41
C LEU A 126 1.12 4.27 -3.03
N ARG A 127 2.32 3.98 -2.52
CA ARG A 127 3.12 2.86 -2.98
C ARG A 127 2.53 1.51 -2.57
N TYR A 128 2.07 1.40 -1.32
CA TYR A 128 1.58 0.16 -0.72
C TYR A 128 0.31 0.42 0.10
N PRO A 129 -0.87 0.54 -0.56
CA PRO A 129 -2.11 0.81 0.15
C PRO A 129 -2.50 -0.40 0.99
N TYR A 130 -2.97 -0.13 2.21
CA TYR A 130 -3.46 -1.14 3.13
C TYR A 130 -4.81 -0.71 3.72
N PRO A 131 -5.66 -1.65 4.15
CA PRO A 131 -6.90 -1.33 4.87
C PRO A 131 -6.69 -0.37 6.05
N ILE A 132 -7.17 0.87 5.92
CA ILE A 132 -7.28 1.84 7.03
C ILE A 132 -8.58 1.62 7.82
N ARG A 133 -9.65 1.28 7.10
CA ARG A 133 -10.99 1.01 7.61
C ARG A 133 -11.21 -0.51 7.60
N ILE A 134 -10.94 -1.14 8.73
CA ILE A 134 -10.86 -2.60 8.85
C ILE A 134 -12.22 -3.30 8.75
N HIS A 135 -13.32 -2.62 9.09
CA HIS A 135 -14.67 -3.19 9.11
C HIS A 135 -15.49 -2.89 7.86
N GLU A 136 -15.03 -1.97 7.03
CA GLU A 136 -15.57 -1.72 5.70
C GLU A 136 -14.88 -2.65 4.69
N SER A 137 -15.41 -2.92 3.49
CA SER A 137 -14.71 -3.69 2.45
C SER A 137 -13.95 -2.82 1.45
N SER A 138 -14.42 -1.60 1.14
CA SER A 138 -13.79 -0.69 0.17
C SER A 138 -12.34 -0.33 0.53
N ARG A 139 -11.44 -0.44 -0.46
CA ARG A 139 -9.99 -0.18 -0.31
C ARG A 139 -9.49 0.69 -1.44
N MET A 140 -8.43 1.45 -1.15
CA MET A 140 -7.60 2.00 -2.22
C MET A 140 -6.90 0.82 -2.92
N PRO A 141 -7.08 0.65 -4.24
CA PRO A 141 -6.38 -0.40 -4.96
C PRO A 141 -4.88 -0.10 -5.02
N ASP A 142 -4.07 -1.16 -5.08
CA ASP A 142 -2.67 -1.04 -5.49
C ASP A 142 -2.63 -0.68 -6.98
N LEU A 143 -2.37 0.59 -7.27
CA LEU A 143 -2.29 1.13 -8.63
C LEU A 143 -1.00 0.72 -9.35
N GLY A 144 0.00 0.19 -8.63
CA GLY A 144 1.31 -0.15 -9.18
C GLY A 144 2.13 1.06 -9.61
N LEU A 145 1.95 2.20 -8.94
CA LEU A 145 2.75 3.41 -9.14
C LEU A 145 4.23 3.10 -8.92
N SER A 146 5.10 3.54 -9.83
CA SER A 146 6.56 3.58 -9.67
C SER A 146 6.98 4.54 -8.54
N ASP A 147 8.23 4.44 -8.09
CA ASP A 147 8.73 5.33 -7.02
C ASP A 147 8.71 6.81 -7.45
N PHE A 148 8.96 7.07 -8.75
CA PHE A 148 8.80 8.41 -9.33
C PHE A 148 7.35 8.89 -9.29
N GLU A 149 6.39 8.08 -9.75
CA GLU A 149 4.98 8.46 -9.74
C GLU A 149 4.43 8.66 -8.32
N VAL A 150 4.90 7.87 -7.36
CA VAL A 150 4.59 8.05 -5.93
C VAL A 150 5.07 9.40 -5.43
N GLU A 151 6.29 9.79 -5.77
CA GLU A 151 6.85 11.07 -5.35
C GLU A 151 6.15 12.26 -6.03
N VAL A 152 5.86 12.17 -7.33
CA VAL A 152 5.04 13.16 -8.06
C VAL A 152 3.68 13.32 -7.36
N ALA A 153 2.98 12.21 -7.13
CA ALA A 153 1.66 12.23 -6.53
C ALA A 153 1.69 12.79 -5.10
N ALA A 154 2.67 12.40 -4.28
CA ALA A 154 2.80 12.91 -2.92
C ALA A 154 3.04 14.43 -2.89
N ARG A 155 3.98 14.93 -3.71
CA ARG A 155 4.26 16.37 -3.82
C ARG A 155 3.09 17.17 -4.35
N TYR A 156 2.38 16.61 -5.34
CA TYR A 156 1.16 17.23 -5.84
C TYR A 156 0.12 17.36 -4.72
N LEU A 157 -0.17 16.28 -3.97
CA LEU A 157 -1.11 16.31 -2.84
C LEU A 157 -0.66 17.26 -1.72
N GLU A 158 0.64 17.38 -1.47
CA GLU A 158 1.21 18.35 -0.53
C GLU A 158 0.98 19.78 -1.00
N SER A 159 1.14 20.07 -2.31
CA SER A 159 0.89 21.40 -2.87
C SER A 159 -0.58 21.81 -2.77
N LEU A 160 -1.53 20.87 -2.87
CA LEU A 160 -2.95 21.12 -2.66
C LEU A 160 -3.29 21.51 -1.20
N ALA A 161 -2.49 21.08 -0.22
CA ALA A 161 -2.74 21.40 1.19
C ALA A 161 -2.22 22.78 1.62
N GLN A 162 -1.21 23.32 0.93
CA GLN A 162 -0.63 24.64 1.28
C GLN A 162 -1.65 25.79 1.18
N VAL A 163 -2.71 25.63 0.38
CA VAL A 163 -3.79 26.61 0.22
C VAL A 163 -4.73 26.67 1.45
N SER A 164 -4.73 25.65 2.31
CA SER A 164 -5.71 25.48 3.41
C SER A 164 -5.14 25.49 4.83
N LEU A 165 -3.81 25.46 4.98
CA LEU A 165 -3.15 25.15 6.24
C LEU A 165 -2.96 26.33 7.21
N HIS A 166 -3.39 27.53 6.85
CA HIS A 166 -2.84 28.76 7.42
C HIS A 166 -3.47 29.27 8.73
N PRO A 167 -3.99 28.39 9.61
CA PRO A 167 -3.76 28.64 11.04
C PRO A 167 -3.42 27.41 11.91
N LEU A 168 -3.29 26.19 11.35
CA LEU A 168 -3.05 24.99 12.16
C LEU A 168 -1.57 24.83 12.52
N ASN A 169 -1.25 24.81 13.81
CA ASN A 169 0.01 24.21 14.25
C ASN A 169 -0.09 22.70 14.03
N LEU A 170 0.63 22.19 13.03
CA LEU A 170 0.65 20.76 12.72
C LEU A 170 1.52 19.96 13.70
N SER A 171 2.31 20.65 14.51
CA SER A 171 2.95 20.09 15.70
C SER A 171 1.87 19.79 16.74
N GLY A 172 2.01 18.70 17.46
CA GLY A 172 1.04 18.29 18.47
C GLY A 172 1.66 17.27 19.42
N PRO A 173 0.85 16.51 20.16
CA PRO A 173 1.38 15.60 21.17
C PRO A 173 2.32 14.58 20.55
N ALA A 174 3.55 14.52 21.08
CA ALA A 174 4.51 13.52 20.68
C ALA A 174 4.07 12.14 21.16
N ARG A 175 4.52 11.10 20.45
CA ARG A 175 4.45 9.74 20.98
C ARG A 175 5.49 9.59 22.08
N GLU A 176 5.06 9.11 23.23
CA GLU A 176 5.89 8.92 24.40
C GLU A 176 6.43 7.49 24.45
N ALA A 177 7.66 7.34 24.91
CA ALA A 177 8.29 6.05 25.10
C ALA A 177 7.67 5.26 26.26
N ALA A 178 7.11 5.95 27.25
CA ALA A 178 6.33 5.38 28.35
C ALA A 178 5.29 6.43 28.77
N PRO A 179 4.04 6.31 28.32
CA PRO A 179 2.98 7.25 28.68
C PRO A 179 2.70 7.23 30.18
N ASP A 180 2.50 8.41 30.79
CA ASP A 180 2.15 8.53 32.21
C ASP A 180 0.81 7.83 32.52
N ALA A 181 0.80 7.00 33.57
CA ALA A 181 -0.35 6.16 33.90
C ALA A 181 -1.56 6.98 34.38
N ALA A 182 -1.34 8.04 35.15
CA ALA A 182 -2.42 8.90 35.64
C ALA A 182 -3.05 9.70 34.48
N ARG A 183 -2.23 10.19 33.54
CA ARG A 183 -2.70 10.84 32.32
C ARG A 183 -3.47 9.88 31.41
N MET A 184 -3.01 8.63 31.29
CA MET A 184 -3.75 7.58 30.59
C MET A 184 -5.12 7.33 31.23
N GLU A 185 -5.20 7.23 32.55
CA GLU A 185 -6.46 7.05 33.28
C GLU A 185 -7.44 8.22 33.04
N GLN A 186 -6.95 9.46 33.13
CA GLN A 186 -7.74 10.66 32.83
C GLN A 186 -8.27 10.64 31.39
N ALA A 187 -7.44 10.27 30.42
CA ALA A 187 -7.86 10.16 29.03
C ALA A 187 -8.88 9.03 28.83
N GLU A 188 -8.70 7.87 29.45
CA GLU A 188 -9.64 6.75 29.36
C GLU A 188 -11.03 7.10 29.90
N ALA A 189 -11.10 7.92 30.96
CA ALA A 189 -12.37 8.47 31.44
C ALA A 189 -13.07 9.30 30.36
N LEU A 190 -12.32 10.10 29.58
CA LEU A 190 -12.87 10.84 28.45
C LEU A 190 -13.28 9.92 27.29
N VAL A 191 -12.47 8.91 26.97
CA VAL A 191 -12.81 7.94 25.90
C VAL A 191 -14.12 7.22 26.21
N LYS A 192 -14.34 6.87 27.49
CA LYS A 192 -15.62 6.32 27.96
C LYS A 192 -16.75 7.35 27.88
N ARG A 193 -16.52 8.58 28.36
CA ARG A 193 -17.53 9.65 28.39
C ARG A 193 -18.04 10.02 26.99
N PHE A 194 -17.13 10.08 26.01
CA PHE A 194 -17.45 10.39 24.62
C PHE A 194 -17.73 9.13 23.77
N THR A 195 -17.79 7.95 24.40
CA THR A 195 -18.17 6.67 23.77
C THR A 195 -17.34 6.33 22.52
N CYS A 196 -16.05 6.69 22.47
CA CYS A 196 -15.28 6.60 21.22
C CYS A 196 -15.17 5.16 20.69
N ARG A 197 -15.15 4.17 21.60
CA ARG A 197 -15.07 2.73 21.29
C ARG A 197 -16.35 2.13 20.70
N VAL A 198 -17.46 2.87 20.73
CA VAL A 198 -18.67 2.46 20.01
C VAL A 198 -18.38 2.28 18.52
N CYS A 199 -17.58 3.19 17.94
CA CYS A 199 -17.21 3.17 16.53
C CYS A 199 -15.75 2.76 16.30
N HIS A 200 -14.82 3.20 17.15
CA HIS A 200 -13.39 3.02 16.91
C HIS A 200 -12.81 1.77 17.56
N GLN A 201 -12.11 0.97 16.76
CA GLN A 201 -11.16 -0.03 17.25
C GLN A 201 -9.92 0.65 17.84
N VAL A 202 -9.30 0.00 18.84
CA VAL A 202 -8.00 0.39 19.38
C VAL A 202 -7.09 -0.85 19.43
N GLY A 203 -6.20 -0.98 18.46
CA GLY A 203 -5.31 -2.14 18.38
C GLY A 203 -6.12 -3.42 18.20
N GLU A 204 -6.06 -4.35 19.15
CA GLU A 204 -6.84 -5.60 19.12
C GLU A 204 -8.25 -5.44 19.73
N SER A 205 -8.54 -4.32 20.38
CA SER A 205 -9.84 -4.05 21.01
C SER A 205 -10.86 -3.67 19.95
N LYS A 206 -11.71 -4.64 19.59
CA LYS A 206 -12.81 -4.47 18.63
C LYS A 206 -13.78 -3.36 19.06
N PRO A 207 -14.46 -2.67 18.12
CA PRO A 207 -15.44 -1.65 18.46
C PRO A 207 -16.78 -2.27 18.86
N ASP A 208 -17.53 -1.57 19.71
CA ASP A 208 -18.76 -2.09 20.31
C ASP A 208 -19.87 -2.34 19.28
N PHE A 209 -19.87 -1.65 18.13
CA PHE A 209 -20.88 -1.87 17.08
C PHE A 209 -20.86 -3.29 16.49
N LEU A 210 -19.76 -4.03 16.62
CA LEU A 210 -19.71 -5.43 16.17
C LEU A 210 -20.58 -6.34 17.05
N GLU A 211 -20.71 -6.01 18.33
CA GLU A 211 -21.55 -6.73 19.29
C GLU A 211 -22.96 -6.12 19.38
N ASN A 212 -23.08 -4.82 19.05
CA ASN A 212 -24.36 -4.11 18.96
C ASN A 212 -24.57 -3.46 17.57
N PRO A 213 -25.04 -4.24 16.57
CA PRO A 213 -25.24 -3.73 15.21
C PRO A 213 -26.27 -2.61 15.07
N ALA A 214 -27.12 -2.36 16.08
CA ALA A 214 -28.11 -1.28 16.06
C ALA A 214 -27.44 0.11 15.92
N VAL A 215 -26.17 0.24 16.33
CA VAL A 215 -25.35 1.44 16.09
C VAL A 215 -25.27 1.77 14.60
N LEU A 216 -25.19 0.77 13.72
CA LEU A 216 -25.13 0.98 12.27
C LEU A 216 -26.46 1.40 11.67
N THR A 217 -27.57 1.27 12.41
CA THR A 217 -28.88 1.79 11.99
C THR A 217 -28.98 3.29 12.27
N THR A 218 -28.47 3.76 13.42
CA THR A 218 -28.54 5.17 13.84
C THR A 218 -27.35 6.01 13.35
N ASN A 219 -26.18 5.40 13.25
CA ASN A 219 -24.98 5.97 12.64
C ASN A 219 -24.32 4.95 11.69
N PRO A 220 -24.83 4.81 10.45
CA PRO A 220 -24.26 3.88 9.48
C PRO A 220 -22.81 4.16 9.11
N GLN A 221 -22.34 5.39 9.30
CA GLN A 221 -20.97 5.79 9.00
C GLN A 221 -19.95 5.28 10.03
N ALA A 222 -20.41 4.74 11.18
CA ALA A 222 -19.55 4.11 12.18
C ALA A 222 -18.70 2.96 11.59
N ILE A 223 -19.17 2.27 10.54
CA ILE A 223 -18.39 1.22 9.84
C ILE A 223 -17.09 1.76 9.21
N PHE A 224 -17.04 3.06 8.91
CA PHE A 224 -15.87 3.73 8.34
C PHE A 224 -14.89 4.27 9.38
N ALA A 225 -15.18 4.09 10.67
CA ALA A 225 -14.29 4.51 11.74
C ALA A 225 -12.96 3.75 11.67
N PRO A 226 -11.82 4.45 11.58
CA PRO A 226 -10.53 3.80 11.47
C PRO A 226 -9.99 3.33 12.84
N ASP A 227 -9.12 2.32 12.86
CA ASP A 227 -8.41 1.86 14.07
C ASP A 227 -7.52 2.98 14.62
N LEU A 228 -7.76 3.41 15.86
CA LEU A 228 -7.02 4.48 16.52
C LEU A 228 -5.59 4.07 16.90
N GLY A 229 -5.33 2.78 17.10
CA GLY A 229 -4.03 2.27 17.52
C GLY A 229 -2.89 2.45 16.52
N GLN A 230 -3.21 2.79 15.27
CA GLN A 230 -2.25 3.13 14.23
C GLN A 230 -2.17 4.63 13.95
N THR A 231 -2.90 5.48 14.68
CA THR A 231 -3.01 6.90 14.31
C THR A 231 -1.67 7.64 14.29
N PHE A 232 -0.77 7.31 15.23
CA PHE A 232 0.58 7.88 15.32
C PHE A 232 1.38 7.74 14.02
N ASN A 233 1.09 6.74 13.18
CA ASN A 233 1.87 6.47 11.96
C ASN A 233 1.32 7.18 10.71
N ARG A 234 0.14 7.80 10.81
CA ARG A 234 -0.65 8.25 9.65
C ARG A 234 -1.32 9.61 9.79
N VAL A 235 -1.45 10.17 10.98
CA VAL A 235 -2.06 11.49 11.20
C VAL A 235 -1.01 12.44 11.77
N ARG A 236 -1.02 13.69 11.31
CA ARG A 236 -0.24 14.78 11.90
C ARG A 236 -0.81 15.10 13.29
N PRO A 237 -0.01 15.08 14.36
CA PRO A 237 -0.52 15.21 15.72
C PRO A 237 -1.35 16.47 15.96
N GLY A 238 -0.90 17.63 15.44
CA GLY A 238 -1.63 18.90 15.60
C GLY A 238 -2.98 18.96 14.89
N TRP A 239 -3.29 18.00 14.03
CA TRP A 239 -4.61 17.87 13.41
C TRP A 239 -5.64 17.20 14.34
N LEU A 240 -5.20 16.44 15.35
CA LEU A 240 -6.08 15.56 16.12
C LEU A 240 -7.07 16.30 17.01
N ALA A 241 -6.61 17.19 17.89
CA ALA A 241 -7.47 17.89 18.83
C ALA A 241 -8.61 18.67 18.14
N PRO A 242 -8.33 19.52 17.12
CA PRO A 242 -9.40 20.24 16.44
C PRO A 242 -10.35 19.30 15.66
N ALA A 243 -9.83 18.20 15.08
CA ALA A 243 -10.65 17.21 14.38
C ALA A 243 -11.49 16.32 15.31
N ILE A 244 -11.03 16.07 16.54
CA ILE A 244 -11.78 15.33 17.55
C ILE A 244 -12.91 16.22 18.10
N LYS A 245 -12.63 17.51 18.33
CA LYS A 245 -13.61 18.44 18.90
C LYS A 245 -14.72 18.80 17.91
N GLN A 246 -14.37 19.13 16.66
CA GLN A 246 -15.31 19.56 15.61
C GLN A 246 -15.03 18.88 14.26
N PRO A 247 -15.18 17.55 14.16
CA PRO A 247 -14.96 16.81 12.93
C PRO A 247 -15.73 17.36 11.73
N SER A 248 -16.94 17.92 11.89
CA SER A 248 -17.73 18.44 10.77
C SER A 248 -17.08 19.65 10.08
N HIS A 249 -16.32 20.46 10.83
CA HIS A 249 -15.60 21.61 10.31
C HIS A 249 -14.42 21.18 9.41
N TRP A 250 -13.68 20.15 9.84
CA TRP A 250 -12.48 19.67 9.15
C TRP A 250 -12.75 18.59 8.11
N MET A 251 -13.86 17.87 8.29
CA MET A 251 -14.31 16.77 7.46
C MET A 251 -15.85 16.76 7.44
N PRO A 252 -16.50 17.61 6.63
CA PRO A 252 -17.97 17.66 6.53
C PRO A 252 -18.64 16.32 6.19
N TRP A 253 -17.89 15.37 5.62
CA TRP A 253 -18.33 14.02 5.30
C TRP A 253 -18.04 12.98 6.40
N SER A 254 -17.56 13.41 7.58
CA SER A 254 -17.27 12.52 8.70
C SER A 254 -18.55 12.06 9.39
N GLY A 255 -18.62 10.77 9.74
CA GLY A 255 -19.68 10.23 10.62
C GLY A 255 -19.38 10.33 12.11
N MET A 256 -18.25 10.92 12.46
CA MET A 256 -17.93 11.27 13.84
C MET A 256 -18.73 12.52 14.23
N PRO A 257 -19.51 12.48 15.33
CA PRO A 257 -20.30 13.62 15.77
C PRO A 257 -19.41 14.74 16.32
N ASP A 258 -19.87 15.99 16.19
CA ASP A 258 -19.23 17.12 16.87
C ASP A 258 -19.40 17.01 18.38
N ASN A 259 -18.31 17.28 19.11
CA ASN A 259 -18.28 17.15 20.56
C ASN A 259 -18.47 18.53 21.21
N ALA A 260 -19.67 19.09 21.12
CA ALA A 260 -19.98 20.44 21.63
C ALA A 260 -19.69 20.60 23.14
N ALA A 261 -19.76 19.52 23.93
CA ALA A 261 -19.46 19.51 25.35
C ALA A 261 -17.95 19.35 25.67
N MET A 262 -17.09 19.19 24.67
CA MET A 262 -15.65 18.97 24.86
C MET A 262 -14.90 20.29 24.98
N THR A 263 -14.15 20.45 26.07
CA THR A 263 -13.22 21.58 26.25
C THR A 263 -11.97 21.40 25.38
N ASP A 264 -11.22 22.48 25.11
CA ASP A 264 -9.97 22.37 24.36
C ASP A 264 -8.94 21.49 25.08
N ALA A 265 -8.86 21.56 26.41
CA ALA A 265 -7.97 20.72 27.20
C ALA A 265 -8.31 19.22 27.09
N GLU A 266 -9.60 18.88 27.04
CA GLU A 266 -10.05 17.49 26.83
C GLU A 266 -9.75 17.01 25.40
N ALA A 267 -9.92 17.88 24.40
CA ALA A 267 -9.56 17.58 23.02
C ALA A 267 -8.05 17.31 22.88
N GLU A 268 -7.21 18.11 23.54
CA GLU A 268 -5.75 17.92 23.58
C GLU A 268 -5.36 16.64 24.34
N LEU A 269 -6.04 16.33 25.45
CA LEU A 269 -5.80 15.09 26.19
C LEU A 269 -6.18 13.86 25.35
N LEU A 270 -7.30 13.90 24.64
CA LEU A 270 -7.70 12.83 23.72
C LEU A 270 -6.79 12.74 22.50
N ALA A 271 -6.33 13.86 21.94
CA ALA A 271 -5.33 13.87 20.88
C ALA A 271 -4.03 13.19 21.32
N TRP A 272 -3.57 13.50 22.54
CA TRP A 272 -2.43 12.84 23.14
C TRP A 272 -2.67 11.34 23.35
N TRP A 273 -3.84 10.98 23.87
CA TRP A 273 -4.20 9.57 24.07
C TRP A 273 -4.25 8.82 22.74
N VAL A 274 -4.81 9.38 21.67
CA VAL A 274 -4.82 8.74 20.35
C VAL A 274 -3.39 8.49 19.84
N MET A 275 -2.43 9.36 20.17
CA MET A 275 -1.01 9.16 19.84
C MET A 275 -0.32 8.08 20.68
N ASN A 276 -0.86 7.74 21.85
CA ASN A 276 -0.23 6.91 22.89
C ASN A 276 -1.05 5.69 23.35
N CYS A 277 -2.27 5.51 22.83
CA CYS A 277 -3.26 4.49 23.24
C CYS A 277 -2.79 3.05 23.01
N VAL A 278 -1.74 2.87 22.22
CA VAL A 278 -1.03 1.60 22.10
C VAL A 278 0.39 1.79 22.64
N PRO A 279 0.73 1.14 23.77
CA PRO A 279 1.99 1.36 24.49
C PRO A 279 3.24 1.32 23.61
N SER A 280 4.18 2.19 23.97
CA SER A 280 5.60 2.11 23.62
C SER A 280 6.36 1.78 24.93
N PRO A 281 7.53 1.11 24.88
CA PRO A 281 8.11 0.48 23.71
C PRO A 281 7.34 -0.80 23.36
N ARG A 282 7.01 -0.97 22.08
CA ARG A 282 6.93 -2.33 21.55
C ARG A 282 8.32 -2.94 21.75
N PRO A 283 8.47 -4.23 22.13
CA PRO A 283 9.77 -4.86 22.24
C PRO A 283 10.60 -4.47 21.03
N THR A 284 11.77 -3.84 21.23
CA THR A 284 12.64 -3.47 20.11
C THR A 284 13.21 -4.76 19.56
N VAL A 285 12.48 -5.36 18.62
CA VAL A 285 12.90 -6.57 17.96
C VAL A 285 14.09 -6.21 17.06
N SER A 286 15.24 -6.77 17.39
CA SER A 286 16.46 -6.62 16.60
C SER A 286 16.31 -7.41 15.30
N PHE A 287 16.41 -6.73 14.16
CA PHE A 287 16.35 -7.43 12.87
C PHE A 287 17.47 -8.46 12.77
N ALA A 288 18.70 -8.08 13.14
CA ALA A 288 19.88 -8.95 13.03
C ALA A 288 19.81 -10.16 13.96
N GLU A 289 19.38 -9.96 15.21
CA GLU A 289 19.47 -11.00 16.25
C GLU A 289 18.21 -11.86 16.34
N GLN A 290 17.04 -11.32 15.96
CA GLN A 290 15.76 -12.01 16.18
C GLN A 290 15.00 -12.29 14.88
N VAL A 291 14.95 -11.37 13.93
CA VAL A 291 14.17 -11.56 12.68
C VAL A 291 14.94 -12.38 11.65
N LYS A 292 16.21 -12.01 11.38
CA LYS A 292 17.06 -12.69 10.39
C LYS A 292 17.17 -14.19 10.65
N PRO A 293 17.39 -14.68 11.89
CA PRO A 293 17.43 -16.13 12.14
C PRO A 293 16.13 -16.85 11.78
N ILE A 294 14.97 -16.24 12.04
CA ILE A 294 13.66 -16.81 11.67
C ILE A 294 13.52 -16.86 10.15
N LEU A 295 13.84 -15.77 9.45
CA LEU A 295 13.82 -15.71 7.99
C LEU A 295 14.76 -16.75 7.36
N PHE A 296 15.96 -16.90 7.94
CA PHE A 296 16.92 -17.91 7.53
C PHE A 296 16.33 -19.32 7.66
N MET A 297 15.88 -19.68 8.86
CA MET A 297 15.41 -21.04 9.15
C MET A 297 14.10 -21.41 8.46
N ARG A 298 13.19 -20.45 8.29
CA ARG A 298 11.82 -20.71 7.82
C ARG A 298 11.60 -20.40 6.34
N CYS A 299 12.33 -19.43 5.80
CA CYS A 299 12.01 -18.85 4.50
C CYS A 299 13.07 -19.13 3.44
N THR A 300 14.37 -19.17 3.78
CA THR A 300 15.44 -19.24 2.76
C THR A 300 15.45 -20.52 1.93
N SER A 301 14.92 -21.64 2.43
CA SER A 301 14.80 -22.88 1.63
C SER A 301 13.96 -22.70 0.36
N CYS A 302 13.12 -21.67 0.32
CA CYS A 302 12.24 -21.35 -0.81
C CYS A 302 12.41 -19.89 -1.29
N HIS A 303 13.07 -19.04 -0.53
CA HIS A 303 13.25 -17.62 -0.86
C HIS A 303 14.72 -17.26 -0.75
N TYR A 304 15.56 -18.05 -1.43
CA TYR A 304 17.01 -17.87 -1.47
C TYR A 304 17.45 -16.73 -2.43
N GLY A 305 16.55 -16.28 -3.30
CA GLY A 305 16.84 -15.28 -4.33
C GLY A 305 17.67 -15.82 -5.50
N PRO A 306 17.93 -14.97 -6.51
CA PRO A 306 18.86 -15.31 -7.57
C PRO A 306 20.31 -15.21 -7.08
N GLN A 307 21.07 -16.30 -7.19
CA GLN A 307 22.50 -16.37 -6.84
C GLN A 307 23.26 -17.09 -7.96
N PRO A 308 24.56 -16.81 -8.17
CA PRO A 308 25.35 -17.46 -9.21
C PRO A 308 25.37 -18.99 -9.07
N ASN A 309 25.38 -19.49 -7.82
CA ASN A 309 25.47 -20.90 -7.46
C ASN A 309 24.42 -21.25 -6.39
N PRO A 310 23.14 -21.42 -6.76
CA PRO A 310 22.11 -21.84 -5.81
C PRO A 310 22.36 -23.30 -5.36
N PRO A 311 21.99 -23.68 -4.12
CA PRO A 311 21.89 -25.09 -3.75
C PRO A 311 20.99 -25.85 -4.74
N MET A 312 21.24 -27.14 -5.01
CA MET A 312 20.42 -27.96 -5.94
C MET A 312 18.92 -27.94 -5.61
N SER A 313 18.55 -27.70 -4.34
CA SER A 313 17.16 -27.60 -3.88
C SER A 313 16.50 -26.23 -4.09
N ALA A 314 17.26 -25.21 -4.51
CA ALA A 314 16.81 -23.83 -4.65
C ALA A 314 16.62 -23.45 -6.12
N ASN A 315 15.68 -22.53 -6.38
CA ASN A 315 15.48 -21.96 -7.70
C ASN A 315 16.58 -20.89 -7.97
N PRO A 316 17.39 -21.02 -9.04
CA PRO A 316 18.44 -20.07 -9.41
C PRO A 316 17.97 -18.64 -9.67
N GLU A 317 16.68 -18.44 -9.94
CA GLU A 317 16.07 -17.14 -10.23
C GLU A 317 15.30 -16.58 -9.02
N GLY A 318 15.24 -17.33 -7.90
CA GLY A 318 14.51 -17.02 -6.68
C GLY A 318 13.03 -17.43 -6.73
N GLY A 319 12.54 -18.07 -5.67
CA GLY A 319 11.17 -18.59 -5.58
C GLY A 319 11.12 -20.00 -5.01
N ALA A 320 9.91 -20.50 -4.70
CA ALA A 320 9.73 -21.78 -4.03
C ALA A 320 10.48 -22.91 -4.75
N GLY A 321 11.05 -23.83 -3.97
CA GLY A 321 12.01 -24.83 -4.42
C GLY A 321 11.56 -25.67 -5.63
N TRP A 322 12.54 -26.40 -6.19
CA TRP A 322 12.58 -26.97 -7.54
C TRP A 322 11.34 -27.76 -8.01
N LEU A 323 10.56 -28.39 -7.12
CA LEU A 323 9.49 -29.33 -7.52
C LEU A 323 8.09 -28.72 -7.66
N ASN A 324 7.77 -27.59 -7.00
CA ASN A 324 6.36 -27.16 -6.85
C ASN A 324 5.99 -25.92 -7.67
N THR A 325 6.98 -25.20 -8.23
CA THR A 325 6.76 -23.92 -8.91
C THR A 325 7.63 -23.70 -10.16
N TRP A 326 8.25 -24.75 -10.72
CA TRP A 326 9.15 -24.62 -11.89
C TRP A 326 8.49 -24.00 -13.14
N THR A 327 7.16 -24.08 -13.25
CA THR A 327 6.39 -23.46 -14.34
C THR A 327 5.94 -22.02 -14.06
N LYS A 328 6.25 -21.47 -12.86
CA LYS A 328 5.81 -20.12 -12.46
C LYS A 328 6.98 -19.15 -12.58
N LYS A 329 6.69 -17.92 -13.05
CA LYS A 329 7.69 -16.85 -13.11
C LYS A 329 8.27 -16.60 -11.72
N PRO A 330 9.60 -16.52 -11.57
CA PRO A 330 10.23 -16.28 -10.29
C PRO A 330 9.89 -14.87 -9.80
N ARG A 331 9.36 -14.79 -8.58
CA ARG A 331 9.00 -13.51 -7.96
C ARG A 331 10.19 -12.78 -7.36
N ARG A 332 11.42 -13.28 -7.54
CA ARG A 332 12.70 -12.67 -7.12
C ARG A 332 12.72 -12.15 -5.67
N LEU A 333 11.94 -12.77 -4.78
CA LEU A 333 11.98 -12.49 -3.35
C LEU A 333 13.13 -13.29 -2.71
N SER A 334 13.99 -12.58 -2.00
CA SER A 334 15.11 -13.17 -1.28
C SER A 334 15.08 -12.77 0.19
N PHE A 335 15.30 -13.75 1.06
CA PHE A 335 15.68 -13.56 2.47
C PHE A 335 17.12 -14.05 2.73
N HIS A 336 17.90 -14.23 1.67
CA HIS A 336 19.31 -14.58 1.75
C HIS A 336 20.20 -13.33 1.61
N GLY A 337 21.41 -13.43 2.13
CA GLY A 337 22.45 -12.40 2.07
C GLY A 337 23.57 -12.71 3.08
N ASP A 338 24.79 -12.31 2.75
CA ASP A 338 25.98 -12.55 3.56
C ASP A 338 25.94 -11.70 4.83
N THR A 339 25.35 -10.51 4.73
CA THR A 339 25.19 -9.57 5.85
C THR A 339 23.73 -9.39 6.25
N SER A 340 23.49 -8.94 7.48
CA SER A 340 22.14 -8.57 7.90
C SER A 340 21.55 -7.40 7.10
N VAL A 341 22.41 -6.49 6.62
CA VAL A 341 22.00 -5.37 5.76
C VAL A 341 21.48 -5.90 4.43
N GLU A 342 22.21 -6.81 3.79
CA GLU A 342 21.81 -7.38 2.50
C GLU A 342 20.48 -8.16 2.60
N VAL A 343 20.32 -8.99 3.64
CA VAL A 343 19.04 -9.70 3.88
C VAL A 343 17.89 -8.72 4.07
N TYR A 344 18.13 -7.65 4.84
CA TYR A 344 17.14 -6.61 5.09
C TYR A 344 16.75 -5.90 3.78
N GLU A 345 17.73 -5.44 3.01
CA GLU A 345 17.50 -4.74 1.74
C GLU A 345 16.76 -5.62 0.74
N ASN A 346 17.19 -6.89 0.59
CA ASN A 346 16.55 -7.85 -0.30
C ASN A 346 15.08 -8.07 0.03
N MET A 347 14.76 -8.22 1.32
CA MET A 347 13.38 -8.36 1.79
C MET A 347 12.56 -7.08 1.56
N MET A 348 13.12 -5.91 1.92
CA MET A 348 12.43 -4.63 1.81
C MET A 348 12.22 -4.21 0.36
N LYS A 349 13.10 -4.64 -0.56
CA LYS A 349 12.96 -4.50 -2.02
C LYS A 349 11.74 -5.25 -2.56
N GLY A 350 11.23 -6.23 -1.81
CA GLY A 350 10.00 -6.95 -2.10
C GLY A 350 10.12 -7.97 -3.23
N SER A 351 8.96 -8.40 -3.73
CA SER A 351 8.81 -9.42 -4.77
C SER A 351 8.34 -8.82 -6.09
N LEU A 352 8.47 -9.53 -7.20
CA LEU A 352 7.89 -9.16 -8.49
C LEU A 352 6.49 -9.77 -8.67
N ASP A 353 5.56 -8.99 -9.21
CA ASP A 353 4.28 -9.49 -9.72
C ASP A 353 4.43 -10.11 -11.12
N ASP A 354 3.32 -10.62 -11.67
CA ASP A 354 3.34 -11.32 -12.96
C ASP A 354 3.64 -10.38 -14.15
N LEU A 355 3.55 -9.06 -13.93
CA LEU A 355 3.94 -8.00 -14.86
C LEU A 355 5.37 -7.49 -14.62
N GLY A 356 6.11 -8.10 -13.68
CA GLY A 356 7.49 -7.71 -13.37
C GLY A 356 7.62 -6.47 -12.49
N ARG A 357 6.53 -5.99 -11.87
CA ARG A 357 6.55 -4.81 -11.00
C ARG A 357 6.85 -5.20 -9.56
N ARG A 358 7.61 -4.37 -8.84
CA ARG A 358 7.93 -4.60 -7.42
C ARG A 358 6.71 -4.44 -6.52
N ARG A 359 6.58 -5.35 -5.57
CA ARG A 359 5.54 -5.43 -4.54
C ARG A 359 6.18 -5.62 -3.18
N ALA A 360 5.89 -4.74 -2.23
CA ALA A 360 6.35 -4.90 -0.86
C ALA A 360 5.93 -6.26 -0.31
N VAL A 361 6.86 -6.88 0.39
CA VAL A 361 6.58 -8.03 1.26
C VAL A 361 6.36 -7.56 2.69
N VAL A 362 7.07 -6.49 3.09
CA VAL A 362 6.92 -5.86 4.39
C VAL A 362 6.46 -4.41 4.22
N ILE A 363 5.34 -4.08 4.86
CA ILE A 363 4.87 -2.70 5.00
C ILE A 363 5.04 -2.31 6.48
N PRO A 364 5.97 -1.39 6.81
CA PRO A 364 6.16 -0.91 8.17
C PRO A 364 4.88 -0.40 8.82
N TYR A 365 4.67 -0.74 10.09
CA TYR A 365 3.51 -0.36 10.91
C TYR A 365 2.15 -0.92 10.45
N ALA A 366 2.12 -1.83 9.47
CA ALA A 366 0.88 -2.42 8.98
C ALA A 366 0.60 -3.79 9.65
N VAL A 367 -0.49 -3.90 10.39
CA VAL A 367 -1.01 -5.19 10.94
C VAL A 367 -1.35 -6.21 9.85
N ASN A 368 -1.61 -5.71 8.65
CA ASN A 368 -1.85 -6.46 7.42
C ASN A 368 -0.71 -6.29 6.42
N SER A 369 0.52 -6.10 6.90
CA SER A 369 1.71 -6.23 6.08
C SER A 369 1.67 -7.57 5.32
N PRO A 370 1.99 -7.62 4.01
CA PRO A 370 1.82 -8.83 3.20
C PRO A 370 2.49 -10.07 3.79
N LEU A 371 3.66 -9.93 4.42
CA LEU A 371 4.33 -11.00 5.15
C LEU A 371 3.44 -11.55 6.27
N LEU A 372 2.88 -10.69 7.12
CA LEU A 372 1.96 -11.11 8.19
C LEU A 372 0.71 -11.78 7.64
N MET A 373 0.12 -11.23 6.57
CA MET A 373 -1.06 -11.82 5.94
C MET A 373 -0.80 -13.22 5.39
N HIS A 374 0.39 -13.46 4.82
CA HIS A 374 0.78 -14.80 4.36
C HIS A 374 1.04 -15.75 5.54
N LEU A 375 1.61 -15.27 6.65
CA LEU A 375 1.92 -16.06 7.83
C LEU A 375 0.68 -16.42 8.67
N ASN A 376 -0.30 -15.52 8.75
CA ASN A 376 -1.52 -15.70 9.56
C ASN A 376 -2.73 -16.23 8.75
N GLY A 377 -2.55 -16.51 7.46
CA GLY A 377 -3.59 -17.04 6.59
C GLY A 377 -4.56 -16.00 6.00
N GLY A 378 -4.36 -14.71 6.27
CA GLY A 378 -5.13 -13.62 5.64
C GLY A 378 -4.88 -13.43 4.15
N LYS A 379 -3.84 -14.06 3.57
CA LYS A 379 -3.52 -14.04 2.14
C LYS A 379 -2.94 -15.36 1.65
N HIS A 380 -3.44 -15.83 0.51
CA HIS A 380 -2.92 -17.02 -0.17
C HIS A 380 -1.81 -16.69 -1.18
N PRO A 381 -0.84 -17.61 -1.39
CA PRO A 381 -0.64 -18.86 -0.64
C PRO A 381 -0.25 -18.59 0.82
N VAL A 382 -0.74 -19.40 1.76
CA VAL A 382 -0.32 -19.33 3.17
C VAL A 382 1.14 -19.78 3.26
N MET A 383 1.94 -19.11 4.10
CA MET A 383 3.36 -19.39 4.28
C MET A 383 3.65 -19.88 5.71
N PRO A 384 4.56 -20.86 5.86
CA PRO A 384 5.33 -21.52 4.81
C PRO A 384 4.47 -22.50 3.99
N TYR A 385 4.58 -22.44 2.66
CA TYR A 385 3.68 -23.16 1.75
C TYR A 385 3.74 -24.68 1.95
N GLY A 386 2.59 -25.30 2.21
CA GLY A 386 2.47 -26.75 2.40
C GLY A 386 3.20 -27.28 3.63
N LYS A 387 3.55 -26.41 4.60
CA LYS A 387 4.18 -26.78 5.87
C LYS A 387 3.36 -26.25 7.05
N ASN A 388 3.74 -26.65 8.26
CA ASN A 388 3.14 -26.13 9.49
C ASN A 388 3.37 -24.62 9.62
N PRO A 389 2.41 -23.86 10.20
CA PRO A 389 2.60 -22.46 10.55
C PRO A 389 3.83 -22.26 11.44
N LEU A 390 4.36 -21.04 11.46
CA LEU A 390 5.41 -20.67 12.40
C LEU A 390 4.93 -20.88 13.84
N PRO A 391 5.83 -21.29 14.76
CA PRO A 391 5.54 -21.21 16.19
C PRO A 391 5.06 -19.80 16.57
N GLN A 392 4.08 -19.72 17.48
CA GLN A 392 3.44 -18.46 17.85
C GLN A 392 4.45 -17.40 18.36
N GLU A 393 5.52 -17.84 19.02
CA GLU A 393 6.60 -16.97 19.48
C GLU A 393 7.38 -16.33 18.31
N GLU A 394 7.77 -17.12 17.30
CA GLU A 394 8.45 -16.61 16.10
C GLU A 394 7.56 -15.66 15.30
N TYR A 395 6.27 -15.98 15.17
CA TYR A 395 5.29 -15.09 14.54
C TYR A 395 5.22 -13.74 15.28
N ARG A 396 5.11 -13.76 16.61
CA ARG A 396 5.03 -12.54 17.42
C ARG A 396 6.30 -11.67 17.31
N ILE A 397 7.47 -12.27 17.10
CA ILE A 397 8.71 -11.52 16.83
C ILE A 397 8.61 -10.76 15.51
N ILE A 398 8.21 -11.43 14.41
CA ILE A 398 8.05 -10.78 13.10
C ILE A 398 6.96 -9.71 13.15
N GLU A 399 5.82 -10.02 13.78
CA GLU A 399 4.71 -9.08 13.97
C GLU A 399 5.14 -7.86 14.76
N SER A 400 5.76 -8.04 15.92
CA SER A 400 6.27 -6.95 16.74
C SER A 400 7.29 -6.10 15.97
N TRP A 401 8.19 -6.71 15.22
CA TRP A 401 9.16 -5.98 14.39
C TRP A 401 8.48 -5.13 13.31
N ILE A 402 7.55 -5.70 12.53
CA ILE A 402 6.81 -4.98 11.49
C ILE A 402 6.00 -3.83 12.09
N LEU A 403 5.27 -4.14 13.16
CA LEU A 403 4.45 -3.18 13.89
C LEU A 403 5.32 -2.08 14.52
N SER A 404 6.58 -2.35 14.86
CA SER A 404 7.52 -1.35 15.37
C SER A 404 8.23 -0.55 14.26
N GLY A 405 7.76 -0.68 13.02
CA GLY A 405 8.28 0.06 11.87
C GLY A 405 9.31 -0.70 11.04
N ALA A 406 9.46 -2.01 11.27
CA ALA A 406 10.34 -2.89 10.52
C ALA A 406 11.77 -2.33 10.39
N ARG A 407 12.36 -1.85 11.49
CA ARG A 407 13.68 -1.19 11.47
C ARG A 407 14.78 -2.16 11.00
N GLY A 408 15.70 -1.66 10.20
CA GLY A 408 16.87 -2.41 9.75
C GLY A 408 17.89 -2.67 10.86
N PRO A 409 18.91 -3.50 10.58
CA PRO A 409 20.02 -3.71 11.52
C PRO A 409 20.73 -2.39 11.81
N ARG A 410 21.01 -2.08 13.08
CA ARG A 410 21.90 -0.97 13.43
C ARG A 410 23.28 -1.29 12.86
N LEU A 411 23.86 -0.40 12.06
CA LEU A 411 25.26 -0.52 11.67
C LEU A 411 26.11 -0.50 12.95
N GLN A 412 26.78 -1.61 13.26
CA GLN A 412 27.78 -1.67 14.33
C GLN A 412 29.03 -0.89 13.90
N SER A 413 28.93 0.44 13.87
CA SER A 413 30.06 1.37 13.92
C SER A 413 29.52 2.80 13.79
N GLY A 414 29.35 3.49 14.92
CA GLY A 414 29.52 4.96 15.06
C GLY A 414 29.00 5.94 14.01
N VAL A 415 28.06 5.58 13.14
CA VAL A 415 27.48 6.44 12.11
C VAL A 415 25.97 6.39 12.30
N GLU A 416 25.37 7.55 12.55
CA GLU A 416 23.92 7.68 12.60
C GLU A 416 23.32 7.17 11.29
N VAL A 417 22.58 6.06 11.40
CA VAL A 417 21.75 5.57 10.31
C VAL A 417 20.50 6.43 10.33
N ALA A 418 20.47 7.43 9.45
CA ALA A 418 19.26 8.19 9.20
C ALA A 418 18.11 7.19 8.95
N PRO A 419 16.95 7.37 9.62
CA PRO A 419 15.78 6.52 9.39
C PRO A 419 15.47 6.46 7.89
N PRO A 420 14.85 5.37 7.40
CA PRO A 420 14.59 5.19 5.97
C PRO A 420 13.79 6.38 5.43
N ILE A 421 14.53 7.29 4.80
CA ILE A 421 14.12 8.59 4.28
C ILE A 421 13.35 9.44 5.32
N GLU A 422 14.09 10.05 6.26
CA GLU A 422 13.71 11.40 6.70
C GLU A 422 13.92 12.33 5.51
N PHE A 423 12.83 12.76 4.87
CA PHE A 423 12.86 13.98 4.08
C PHE A 423 13.06 15.10 5.09
N GLU A 424 14.28 15.65 5.16
CA GLU A 424 14.53 16.88 5.90
C GLU A 424 13.45 17.90 5.50
N SER A 425 12.63 18.30 6.47
CA SER A 425 11.88 19.54 6.36
C SER A 425 12.90 20.67 6.49
N ARG A 426 13.35 21.20 5.35
CA ARG A 426 13.85 22.57 5.30
C ARG A 426 12.80 23.47 4.69
#